data_AF-A0A9X4IB98-F1
#
_entry.id   AF-A0A9X4IB98-F1
#
_cell.length_a   1.000
_cell.length_b   1.000
_cell.length_c   1.000
_cell.angle_alpha   90.00
_cell.angle_beta   90.00
_cell.angle_gamma   90.00
#
_symmetry.space_group_name_H-M   'P 1'
#
loop_
_entity.id
_entity.type
_entity.pdbx_description
1 polymer ?
#
loop_
_entity_poly.entity_id
_entity_poly.type
_entity_poly.pdbx_seq_one_letter_code
_entity_poly.pdbx_strand_id
1 'polypeptide(L)'
;MKTLSILFARIIIRKWTFAVLINFCGFLLVFLFFKKTVWDGIGDDWHEILMTGFTLFVILPIVFLSLCIPTALVIHSIGWRLCRKTIVRYGERAHAIMETVSEVTNPLIRAENDRTFRYVFSFVDASGQRHTKFFLKSGDSPTAVEEDGVPTYPKEKFVRYPKLGEKFEVLYLKGLEKHPIILNTGNSEFVRHIQEEHRQNIIRQLSDRVSKAKILADADPYNPERQRLYQQAQQDLYNYQQFGTEPMLVESFSRGLVFKSNP
;
A
#
# COMPACT_ATOMS: atom_id res chain seq x y z
N MET A 1 18.09 -3.51 -21.33
CA MET A 1 16.66 -3.82 -21.61
C MET A 1 15.68 -3.43 -20.50
N LYS A 2 15.99 -3.56 -19.20
CA LYS A 2 15.00 -3.37 -18.11
C LYS A 2 14.67 -1.91 -17.77
N THR A 3 15.65 -1.00 -17.83
CA THR A 3 15.46 0.47 -17.73
C THR A 3 14.57 1.03 -18.83
N LEU A 4 14.55 0.39 -20.00
CA LEU A 4 13.73 0.78 -21.14
C LEU A 4 12.23 0.68 -20.82
N SER A 5 11.80 -0.40 -20.13
CA SER A 5 10.38 -0.66 -19.84
C SER A 5 9.75 0.38 -18.91
N ILE A 6 10.50 0.85 -17.91
CA ILE A 6 10.05 1.86 -16.94
C ILE A 6 10.04 3.26 -17.58
N LEU A 7 11.04 3.56 -18.42
CA LEU A 7 11.04 4.78 -19.23
C LEU A 7 9.85 4.79 -20.20
N PHE A 8 9.54 3.64 -20.81
CA PHE A 8 8.42 3.49 -21.74
C PHE A 8 7.08 3.72 -21.04
N ALA A 9 6.87 3.13 -19.86
CA ALA A 9 5.67 3.38 -19.06
C ALA A 9 5.50 4.86 -18.67
N ARG A 10 6.59 5.54 -18.28
CA ARG A 10 6.57 7.00 -18.00
C ARG A 10 6.23 7.83 -19.24
N ILE A 11 6.78 7.47 -20.40
CA ILE A 11 6.49 8.15 -21.67
C ILE A 11 5.03 7.93 -22.08
N ILE A 12 4.50 6.71 -21.94
CA ILE A 12 3.11 6.39 -22.23
C ILE A 12 2.18 7.20 -21.34
N ILE A 13 2.40 7.21 -20.01
CA ILE A 13 1.55 7.96 -19.08
C ILE A 13 1.59 9.46 -19.41
N ARG A 14 2.78 10.03 -19.68
CA ARG A 14 2.93 11.45 -19.97
C ARG A 14 2.31 11.85 -21.32
N LYS A 15 2.39 10.97 -22.33
CA LYS A 15 1.73 11.17 -23.63
C LYS A 15 0.21 11.03 -23.51
N TRP A 16 -0.25 10.09 -22.69
CA TRP A 16 -1.67 9.85 -22.47
C TRP A 16 -2.33 11.00 -21.71
N THR A 17 -1.73 11.48 -20.62
CA THR A 17 -2.24 12.67 -19.90
C THR A 17 -2.23 13.91 -20.76
N PHE A 18 -1.20 14.10 -21.59
CA PHE A 18 -1.13 15.21 -22.55
C PHE A 18 -2.22 15.11 -23.63
N ALA A 19 -2.49 13.90 -24.15
CA ALA A 19 -3.58 13.67 -25.09
C ALA A 19 -4.96 13.93 -24.47
N VAL A 20 -5.18 13.53 -23.21
CA VAL A 20 -6.42 13.83 -22.49
C VAL A 20 -6.58 15.34 -22.28
N LEU A 21 -5.51 16.05 -21.92
CA LEU A 21 -5.52 17.50 -21.71
C LEU A 21 -5.80 18.26 -23.02
N ILE A 22 -5.16 17.87 -24.14
CA ILE A 22 -5.42 18.47 -25.45
C ILE A 22 -6.87 18.26 -25.87
N ASN A 23 -7.40 17.05 -25.71
CA ASN A 23 -8.79 16.77 -26.04
C ASN A 23 -9.76 17.58 -25.18
N PHE A 24 -9.46 17.74 -23.88
CA PHE A 24 -10.25 18.59 -22.98
C PHE A 24 -10.18 20.08 -23.38
N CYS A 25 -9.00 20.61 -23.71
CA CYS A 25 -8.85 21.99 -24.19
C CYS A 25 -9.53 22.23 -25.54
N GLY A 26 -9.41 21.29 -26.48
CA GLY A 26 -10.10 21.34 -27.77
C GLY A 26 -11.62 21.32 -27.58
N PHE A 27 -12.12 20.48 -26.67
CA PHE A 27 -13.52 20.45 -26.28
C PHE A 27 -13.98 21.78 -25.66
N LEU A 28 -13.19 22.38 -24.77
CA LEU A 28 -13.50 23.69 -24.18
C LEU A 28 -13.56 24.81 -25.22
N LEU A 29 -12.68 24.79 -26.22
CA LEU A 29 -12.69 25.76 -27.31
C LEU A 29 -13.92 25.61 -28.22
N VAL A 30 -14.30 24.37 -28.55
CA VAL A 30 -15.54 24.10 -29.30
C VAL A 30 -16.76 24.52 -28.48
N PHE A 31 -16.78 24.29 -27.16
CA PHE A 31 -17.85 24.76 -26.27
C PHE A 31 -18.01 26.28 -26.31
N LEU A 32 -16.91 27.01 -26.13
CA LEU A 32 -16.91 28.47 -26.13
C LEU A 32 -17.32 29.03 -27.50
N PHE A 33 -16.90 28.38 -28.58
CA PHE A 33 -17.31 28.72 -29.93
C PHE A 33 -18.82 28.51 -30.13
N PHE A 34 -19.34 27.33 -29.78
CA PHE A 34 -20.75 26.97 -29.93
C PHE A 34 -21.66 27.86 -29.07
N LYS A 35 -21.28 28.12 -27.81
CA LYS A 35 -21.97 29.07 -26.95
C LYS A 35 -22.06 30.45 -27.61
N LYS A 36 -20.96 30.95 -28.18
CA LYS A 36 -20.91 32.28 -28.79
C LYS A 36 -21.68 32.39 -30.11
N THR A 37 -21.72 31.33 -30.91
CA THR A 37 -22.36 31.35 -32.25
C THR A 37 -23.82 30.95 -32.23
N VAL A 38 -24.22 30.06 -31.32
CA VAL A 38 -25.54 29.41 -31.35
C VAL A 38 -26.48 30.03 -30.31
N TRP A 39 -25.97 30.46 -29.15
CA TRP A 39 -26.81 31.02 -28.09
C TRP A 39 -27.32 32.44 -28.39
N ASP A 40 -26.53 33.24 -29.13
CA ASP A 40 -26.85 34.64 -29.40
C ASP A 40 -27.75 34.84 -30.65
N GLY A 41 -28.12 33.78 -31.37
CA GLY A 41 -28.70 33.88 -32.72
C GLY A 41 -29.98 33.10 -33.02
N ILE A 42 -30.67 32.51 -32.03
CA ILE A 42 -31.69 31.48 -32.32
C ILE A 42 -33.10 31.82 -31.78
N GLY A 43 -34.10 31.76 -32.68
CA GLY A 43 -35.54 31.74 -32.37
C GLY A 43 -36.13 30.33 -32.20
N ASP A 44 -37.38 30.26 -31.75
CA ASP A 44 -38.02 29.11 -31.08
C ASP A 44 -37.97 27.73 -31.80
N ASP A 45 -37.86 27.68 -33.13
CA ASP A 45 -37.90 26.42 -33.91
C ASP A 45 -36.63 25.56 -33.86
N TRP A 46 -35.49 26.12 -33.44
CA TRP A 46 -34.22 25.39 -33.38
C TRP A 46 -33.98 24.67 -32.06
N HIS A 47 -34.90 24.82 -31.10
CA HIS A 47 -34.71 24.41 -29.73
C HIS A 47 -34.43 22.90 -29.59
N GLU A 48 -35.06 22.06 -30.42
CA GLU A 48 -34.93 20.60 -30.36
C GLU A 48 -33.57 20.10 -30.91
N ILE A 49 -33.07 20.73 -31.98
CA ILE A 49 -31.74 20.45 -32.56
C ILE A 49 -30.64 20.92 -31.58
N LEU A 50 -30.83 22.09 -30.97
CA LEU A 50 -29.93 22.65 -29.97
C LEU A 50 -29.86 21.77 -28.72
N MET A 51 -31.00 21.28 -28.24
CA MET A 51 -31.07 20.40 -27.08
C MET A 51 -30.44 19.04 -27.38
N THR A 52 -30.66 18.47 -28.57
CA THR A 52 -30.03 17.19 -28.97
C THR A 52 -28.51 17.34 -29.11
N GLY A 53 -28.06 18.42 -29.75
CA GLY A 53 -26.64 18.76 -29.87
C GLY A 53 -25.98 18.99 -28.51
N PHE A 54 -26.62 19.73 -27.61
CA PHE A 54 -26.16 19.96 -26.24
C PHE A 54 -26.12 18.66 -25.43
N THR A 55 -27.12 17.81 -25.59
CA THR A 55 -27.21 16.52 -24.88
C THR A 55 -26.08 15.58 -25.31
N LEU A 56 -25.83 15.44 -26.62
CA LEU A 56 -24.68 14.70 -27.13
C LEU A 56 -23.36 15.35 -26.67
N PHE A 57 -23.28 16.67 -26.66
CA PHE A 57 -22.11 17.44 -26.25
C PHE A 57 -21.75 17.28 -24.76
N VAL A 58 -22.73 17.09 -23.88
CA VAL A 58 -22.52 16.87 -22.44
C VAL A 58 -22.32 15.39 -22.12
N ILE A 59 -23.07 14.50 -22.78
CA ILE A 59 -22.99 13.05 -22.51
C ILE A 59 -21.67 12.46 -23.04
N LEU A 60 -21.20 12.85 -24.23
CA LEU A 60 -20.00 12.24 -24.82
C LEU A 60 -18.73 12.41 -23.96
N PRO A 61 -18.43 13.60 -23.38
CA PRO A 61 -17.30 13.79 -22.47
C PRO A 61 -17.47 13.05 -21.15
N ILE A 62 -18.69 12.97 -20.61
CA ILE A 62 -18.96 12.20 -19.39
C ILE A 62 -18.68 10.72 -19.65
N VAL A 63 -19.17 10.18 -20.76
CA VAL A 63 -18.90 8.80 -21.17
C VAL A 63 -17.40 8.59 -21.40
N PHE A 64 -16.72 9.51 -22.07
CA PHE A 64 -15.27 9.44 -22.28
C PHE A 64 -14.47 9.48 -20.98
N LEU A 65 -14.76 10.41 -20.06
CA LEU A 65 -14.13 10.49 -18.74
C LEU A 65 -14.43 9.23 -17.91
N SER A 66 -15.66 8.73 -17.97
CA SER A 66 -16.07 7.51 -17.27
C SER A 66 -15.34 6.27 -17.76
N LEU A 67 -14.82 6.26 -19.00
CA LEU A 67 -13.96 5.20 -19.52
C LEU A 67 -12.47 5.47 -19.22
N CYS A 68 -12.01 6.71 -19.39
CA CYS A 68 -10.61 7.07 -19.22
C CYS A 68 -10.13 6.98 -17.77
N ILE A 69 -10.93 7.43 -16.80
CA ILE A 69 -10.57 7.41 -15.37
C ILE A 69 -10.32 5.97 -14.88
N PRO A 70 -11.25 5.02 -15.02
CA PRO A 70 -10.99 3.65 -14.57
C PRO A 70 -9.84 3.01 -15.34
N THR A 71 -9.71 3.27 -16.64
CA THR A 71 -8.57 2.74 -17.42
C THR A 71 -7.23 3.27 -16.90
N ALA A 72 -7.15 4.56 -16.56
CA ALA A 72 -5.96 5.17 -15.97
C ALA A 72 -5.65 4.58 -14.60
N LEU A 73 -6.66 4.35 -13.76
CA LEU A 73 -6.51 3.71 -12.46
C LEU A 73 -6.00 2.27 -12.60
N VAL A 74 -6.54 1.51 -13.56
CA VAL A 74 -6.08 0.15 -13.88
C VAL A 74 -4.62 0.17 -14.33
N ILE A 75 -4.25 1.03 -15.29
CA ILE A 75 -2.86 1.16 -15.77
C ILE A 75 -1.92 1.55 -14.61
N HIS A 76 -2.32 2.51 -13.78
CA HIS A 76 -1.55 2.93 -12.62
C HIS A 76 -1.33 1.76 -11.64
N SER A 77 -2.38 0.99 -11.33
CA SER A 77 -2.29 -0.17 -10.44
C SER A 77 -1.36 -1.25 -10.99
N ILE A 78 -1.41 -1.52 -12.31
CA ILE A 78 -0.56 -2.51 -12.97
C ILE A 78 0.90 -2.03 -12.97
N GLY A 79 1.13 -0.77 -13.34
CA GLY A 79 2.46 -0.15 -13.33
C GLY A 79 3.10 -0.18 -11.94
N TRP A 80 2.31 0.10 -10.90
CA TRP A 80 2.73 0.01 -9.51
C TRP A 80 3.16 -1.42 -9.12
N ARG A 81 2.31 -2.42 -9.42
CA ARG A 81 2.60 -3.83 -9.13
C ARG A 81 3.87 -4.32 -9.82
N LEU A 82 4.06 -3.96 -11.09
CA LEU A 82 5.27 -4.31 -11.85
C LEU A 82 6.52 -3.63 -11.29
N CYS A 83 6.43 -2.34 -10.96
CA CYS A 83 7.50 -1.57 -10.33
C CYS A 83 7.97 -2.25 -9.03
N ARG A 84 7.04 -2.59 -8.13
CA ARG A 84 7.37 -3.28 -6.87
C ARG A 84 7.98 -4.66 -7.07
N LYS A 85 7.42 -5.50 -7.95
CA LYS A 85 8.04 -6.80 -8.27
C LYS A 85 9.48 -6.65 -8.76
N THR A 86 9.75 -5.58 -9.50
CA THR A 86 11.09 -5.27 -10.01
C THR A 86 12.02 -4.83 -8.87
N ILE A 87 11.57 -3.98 -7.96
CA ILE A 87 12.34 -3.54 -6.79
C ILE A 87 12.63 -4.72 -5.85
N VAL A 88 11.68 -5.62 -5.62
CA VAL A 88 11.91 -6.81 -4.79
C VAL A 88 13.00 -7.71 -5.40
N ARG A 89 13.01 -7.85 -6.73
CA ARG A 89 13.93 -8.77 -7.42
C ARG A 89 15.32 -8.20 -7.68
N TYR A 90 15.41 -6.88 -7.87
CA TYR A 90 16.64 -6.21 -8.33
C TYR A 90 17.02 -5.00 -7.49
N GLY A 91 16.28 -4.73 -6.42
CA GLY A 91 16.54 -3.58 -5.57
C GLY A 91 17.83 -3.73 -4.78
N GLU A 92 18.47 -2.60 -4.55
CA GLU A 92 19.59 -2.43 -3.65
C GLU A 92 19.06 -2.20 -2.23
N ARG A 93 19.80 -2.70 -1.23
CA ARG A 93 19.48 -2.45 0.18
C ARG A 93 20.16 -1.17 0.65
N ALA A 94 19.43 -0.34 1.38
CA ALA A 94 19.98 0.81 2.09
C ALA A 94 19.48 0.85 3.53
N HIS A 95 20.29 1.45 4.40
CA HIS A 95 19.84 1.81 5.74
C HIS A 95 19.06 3.11 5.70
N ALA A 96 17.93 3.11 6.40
CA ALA A 96 17.02 4.23 6.52
C ALA A 96 16.77 4.57 7.98
N ILE A 97 16.35 5.80 8.22
CA ILE A 97 15.94 6.30 9.54
C ILE A 97 14.63 7.06 9.42
N MET A 98 13.77 6.88 10.42
CA MET A 98 12.55 7.68 10.54
C MET A 98 12.89 9.02 11.19
N GLU A 99 12.62 10.11 10.49
CA GLU A 99 13.06 11.45 10.88
C GLU A 99 11.97 12.25 11.58
N THR A 100 10.70 12.06 11.19
CA THR A 100 9.60 12.86 11.71
C THR A 100 8.30 12.10 11.61
N VAL A 101 7.45 12.27 12.62
CA VAL A 101 6.03 11.91 12.58
C VAL A 101 5.26 13.16 12.96
N SER A 102 4.46 13.70 12.05
CA SER A 102 3.66 14.91 12.29
C SER A 102 2.20 14.65 11.98
N GLU A 103 1.29 15.07 12.85
CA GLU A 103 -0.13 15.09 12.52
C GLU A 103 -0.38 16.11 11.40
N VAL A 104 -1.15 15.71 10.39
CA VAL A 104 -1.59 16.55 9.28
C VAL A 104 -3.09 16.68 9.39
N THR A 105 -3.56 17.89 9.67
CA THR A 105 -4.98 18.19 9.56
C THR A 105 -5.34 18.22 8.08
N ASN A 106 -6.07 17.22 7.58
CA ASN A 106 -6.53 17.22 6.19
C ASN A 106 -7.79 18.11 6.08
N PRO A 107 -7.74 19.27 5.42
CA PRO A 107 -8.89 20.19 5.35
C PRO A 107 -10.09 19.59 4.60
N LEU A 108 -9.89 18.53 3.80
CA LEU A 108 -10.93 17.84 3.03
C LEU A 108 -11.57 16.67 3.80
N ILE A 109 -10.94 16.17 4.86
CA ILE A 109 -11.45 15.07 5.70
C ILE A 109 -11.80 15.68 7.06
N ARG A 110 -12.91 16.41 7.12
CA ARG A 110 -13.50 16.89 8.39
C ARG A 110 -14.36 15.79 9.04
N ALA A 111 -13.87 14.56 9.07
CA ALA A 111 -14.46 13.56 9.93
C ALA A 111 -13.91 13.82 11.34
N GLU A 112 -14.80 14.02 12.31
CA GLU A 112 -14.54 14.60 13.64
C GLU A 112 -13.49 13.85 14.50
N ASN A 113 -13.02 12.67 14.04
CA ASN A 113 -12.07 11.81 14.75
C ASN A 113 -10.95 11.22 13.87
N ASP A 114 -10.76 11.66 12.61
CA ASP A 114 -9.77 11.03 11.72
C ASP A 114 -8.41 11.74 11.76
N ARG A 115 -7.57 11.40 12.75
CA ARG A 115 -6.20 11.90 12.84
C ARG A 115 -5.36 11.32 11.72
N THR A 116 -4.80 12.18 10.87
CA THR A 116 -3.86 11.75 9.82
C THR A 116 -2.44 12.05 10.24
N PHE A 117 -1.55 11.06 10.20
CA PHE A 117 -0.14 11.19 10.50
C PHE A 117 0.70 11.15 9.21
N ARG A 118 1.71 12.02 9.15
CA ARG A 118 2.76 12.03 8.14
C ARG A 118 4.03 11.47 8.73
N TYR A 119 4.47 10.35 8.19
CA TYR A 119 5.75 9.71 8.50
C TYR A 119 6.77 10.14 7.47
N VAL A 120 7.91 10.66 7.91
CA VAL A 120 9.02 11.08 7.04
C VAL A 120 10.23 10.23 7.37
N PHE A 121 10.80 9.59 6.36
CA PHE A 121 12.04 8.84 6.49
C PHE A 121 13.04 9.24 5.42
N SER A 122 14.31 9.04 5.73
CA SER A 122 15.40 9.21 4.78
C SER A 122 16.31 8.00 4.71
N PHE A 123 16.96 7.84 3.56
CA PHE A 123 18.01 6.86 3.34
C PHE A 123 19.08 7.45 2.42
N VAL A 124 20.27 6.90 2.49
CA VAL A 124 21.39 7.27 1.61
C VAL A 124 21.61 6.14 0.62
N ASP A 125 21.67 6.47 -0.67
CA ASP A 125 21.92 5.48 -1.71
C ASP A 125 23.41 5.11 -1.82
N ALA A 126 23.71 4.11 -2.65
CA ALA A 126 25.09 3.66 -2.89
C ALA A 126 26.01 4.75 -3.47
N SER A 127 25.46 5.83 -4.05
CA SER A 127 26.23 6.98 -4.53
C SER A 127 26.42 8.08 -3.47
N GLY A 128 25.93 7.88 -2.25
CA GLY A 128 26.00 8.87 -1.18
C GLY A 128 24.92 9.95 -1.27
N GLN A 129 23.95 9.84 -2.19
CA GLN A 129 22.86 10.79 -2.29
C GLN A 129 21.77 10.45 -1.26
N ARG A 130 21.35 11.47 -0.50
CA ARG A 130 20.25 11.35 0.47
C ARG A 130 18.90 11.50 -0.21
N HIS A 131 18.01 10.56 0.08
CA HIS A 131 16.63 10.54 -0.39
C HIS A 131 15.68 10.64 0.79
N THR A 132 14.78 11.62 0.78
CA THR A 132 13.72 11.77 1.79
C THR A 132 12.37 11.43 1.19
N LYS A 133 11.56 10.65 1.92
CA LYS A 133 10.21 10.23 1.52
C LYS A 133 9.23 10.40 2.66
N PHE A 134 7.97 10.63 2.31
CA PHE A 134 6.90 10.75 3.27
C PHE A 134 5.73 9.84 2.91
N PHE A 135 5.05 9.36 3.94
CA PHE A 135 3.86 8.52 3.88
C PHE A 135 2.79 9.16 4.74
N LEU A 136 1.57 9.27 4.22
CA LEU A 136 0.41 9.73 4.97
C LEU A 136 -0.40 8.53 5.41
N LYS A 137 -0.97 8.60 6.61
CA LYS A 137 -1.79 7.54 7.18
C LYS A 137 -2.89 8.11 8.06
N SER A 138 -4.12 7.67 7.87
CA SER A 138 -5.28 8.05 8.68
C SER A 138 -5.52 7.01 9.81
N GLY A 139 -5.94 7.47 10.99
CA GLY A 139 -6.37 6.65 12.14
C GLY A 139 -5.41 6.59 13.35
N ASP A 140 -5.96 6.23 14.51
CA ASP A 140 -5.30 6.22 15.84
C ASP A 140 -4.31 5.07 16.09
N SER A 141 -4.23 4.09 15.19
CA SER A 141 -3.39 2.91 15.38
C SER A 141 -2.45 2.71 14.19
N PRO A 142 -1.20 2.26 14.41
CA PRO A 142 -0.32 1.81 13.36
C PRO A 142 -0.81 0.50 12.69
N THR A 143 -2.11 0.30 12.46
CA THR A 143 -2.66 -0.83 11.70
C THR A 143 -2.38 -0.63 10.22
N ALA A 144 -1.70 -1.57 9.57
CA ALA A 144 -1.39 -1.50 8.15
C ALA A 144 -2.65 -1.18 7.33
N VAL A 145 -2.62 -0.08 6.58
CA VAL A 145 -3.70 0.29 5.65
C VAL A 145 -3.74 -0.79 4.56
N GLU A 146 -4.91 -1.36 4.33
CA GLU A 146 -5.16 -2.25 3.20
C GLU A 146 -5.05 -1.44 1.91
N GLU A 147 -3.92 -1.56 1.24
CA GLU A 147 -3.87 -1.35 -0.21
C GLU A 147 -3.80 -2.72 -0.87
N ASP A 148 -4.90 -3.09 -1.52
CA ASP A 148 -5.14 -4.38 -2.14
C ASP A 148 -4.00 -4.86 -3.07
N GLY A 149 -3.40 -5.99 -2.67
CA GLY A 149 -2.67 -6.87 -3.58
C GLY A 149 -1.23 -6.44 -3.91
N VAL A 150 -0.47 -6.00 -2.90
CA VAL A 150 0.91 -5.54 -3.11
C VAL A 150 1.86 -6.09 -2.04
N PRO A 151 3.04 -6.66 -2.38
CA PRO A 151 3.94 -7.22 -1.37
C PRO A 151 4.76 -6.10 -0.73
N THR A 152 4.15 -5.39 0.20
CA THR A 152 4.76 -5.18 1.51
C THR A 152 4.61 -6.55 2.16
N TYR A 153 5.59 -6.99 2.96
CA TYR A 153 5.54 -8.32 3.59
C TYR A 153 4.12 -8.63 4.11
N PRO A 154 3.62 -9.89 4.01
CA PRO A 154 2.21 -10.21 4.27
C PRO A 154 1.71 -9.47 5.52
N LYS A 155 0.59 -8.77 5.41
CA LYS A 155 0.02 -7.92 6.47
C LYS A 155 -0.01 -8.62 7.83
N GLU A 156 -0.25 -9.93 7.81
CA GLU A 156 -0.22 -10.86 8.95
C GLU A 156 1.05 -10.76 9.81
N LYS A 157 2.18 -10.35 9.20
CA LYS A 157 3.50 -10.29 9.83
C LYS A 157 4.03 -8.84 9.98
N PHE A 158 3.24 -7.83 9.61
CA PHE A 158 3.59 -6.42 9.74
C PHE A 158 2.88 -5.81 10.97
N VAL A 159 3.60 -5.74 12.10
CA VAL A 159 3.03 -5.32 13.39
C VAL A 159 2.89 -3.79 13.49
N ARG A 160 3.91 -3.03 13.08
CA ARG A 160 3.90 -1.56 13.10
C ARG A 160 4.93 -0.97 12.13
N TYR A 161 4.85 0.35 11.91
CA TYR A 161 5.91 1.12 11.24
C TYR A 161 7.12 1.38 12.16
N PRO A 162 8.29 1.74 11.58
CA PRO A 162 9.45 2.17 12.36
C PRO A 162 9.13 3.39 13.23
N LYS A 163 9.65 3.38 14.46
CA LYS A 163 9.58 4.49 15.42
C LYS A 163 10.54 5.61 15.01
N LEU A 164 10.30 6.81 15.52
CA LEU A 164 11.20 7.94 15.34
C LEU A 164 12.63 7.59 15.78
N GLY A 165 13.61 7.82 14.91
CA GLY A 165 15.02 7.50 15.17
C GLY A 165 15.40 6.01 15.03
N GLU A 166 14.44 5.11 14.86
CA GLU A 166 14.71 3.67 14.71
C GLU A 166 15.36 3.41 13.34
N LYS A 167 16.47 2.65 13.35
CA LYS A 167 17.16 2.26 12.11
C LYS A 167 16.49 1.05 11.50
N PHE A 168 16.19 1.15 10.20
CA PHE A 168 15.59 0.07 9.43
C PHE A 168 16.25 -0.08 8.06
N GLU A 169 15.92 -1.15 7.34
CA GLU A 169 16.41 -1.40 6.00
C GLU A 169 15.31 -1.14 4.97
N VAL A 170 15.70 -0.63 3.80
CA VAL A 170 14.82 -0.46 2.65
C VAL A 170 15.41 -1.13 1.42
N LEU A 171 14.55 -1.66 0.55
CA LEU A 171 14.89 -1.99 -0.84
C LEU A 171 14.48 -0.85 -1.75
N TYR A 172 15.37 -0.40 -2.62
CA TYR A 172 15.07 0.59 -3.65
C TYR A 172 15.74 0.21 -4.97
N LEU A 173 15.27 0.76 -6.09
CA LEU A 173 15.95 0.61 -7.38
C LEU A 173 16.40 1.98 -7.87
N LYS A 174 17.61 2.08 -8.42
CA LYS A 174 18.12 3.32 -9.01
C LYS A 174 17.19 3.85 -10.11
N GLY A 175 16.84 5.12 -10.06
CA GLY A 175 15.82 5.79 -10.87
C GLY A 175 14.37 5.64 -10.37
N LEU A 176 14.15 4.84 -9.32
CA LEU A 176 12.87 4.58 -8.66
C LEU A 176 12.95 4.76 -7.13
N GLU A 177 13.84 5.63 -6.66
CA GLU A 177 14.08 5.96 -5.25
C GLU A 177 12.83 6.54 -4.57
N LYS A 178 11.86 7.02 -5.36
CA LYS A 178 10.53 7.44 -4.90
C LYS A 178 9.65 6.30 -4.38
N HIS A 179 10.01 5.04 -4.62
CA HIS A 179 9.19 3.89 -4.27
C HIS A 179 9.97 2.84 -3.45
N PRO A 180 10.63 3.24 -2.35
CA PRO A 180 11.37 2.29 -1.52
C PRO A 180 10.40 1.35 -0.80
N ILE A 181 10.84 0.11 -0.58
CA ILE A 181 10.11 -0.92 0.16
C ILE A 181 10.79 -1.09 1.51
N ILE A 182 10.07 -0.83 2.60
CA ILE A 182 10.57 -1.05 3.97
C ILE A 182 10.70 -2.55 4.22
N LEU A 183 11.84 -2.97 4.75
CA LEU A 183 12.12 -4.36 5.12
C LEU A 183 11.88 -4.55 6.62
N ASN A 184 11.16 -5.63 6.94
CA ASN A 184 10.98 -6.16 8.28
C ASN A 184 11.74 -7.50 8.47
N THR A 185 12.75 -7.73 7.63
CA THR A 185 13.68 -8.86 7.69
C THR A 185 15.12 -8.33 7.67
N GLY A 186 16.07 -9.12 8.18
CA GLY A 186 17.47 -8.73 8.26
C GLY A 186 17.91 -8.47 9.70
N ASN A 187 18.99 -7.73 9.87
CA ASN A 187 19.64 -7.53 11.17
C ASN A 187 19.41 -6.14 11.77
N SER A 188 18.52 -5.34 11.19
CA SER A 188 18.23 -4.00 11.69
C SER A 188 17.51 -4.01 13.05
N GLU A 189 17.65 -2.90 13.78
CA GLU A 189 17.02 -2.67 15.07
C GLU A 189 15.50 -2.83 14.99
N PHE A 190 14.89 -2.24 13.96
CA PHE A 190 13.46 -2.38 13.67
C PHE A 190 13.02 -3.84 13.57
N VAL A 191 13.79 -4.68 12.88
CA VAL A 191 13.44 -6.10 12.68
C VAL A 191 13.44 -6.85 13.99
N ARG A 192 14.44 -6.61 14.85
CA ARG A 192 14.53 -7.25 16.17
C ARG A 192 13.37 -6.85 17.06
N HIS A 193 13.01 -5.57 17.08
CA HIS A 193 11.85 -5.10 17.84
C HIS A 193 10.54 -5.68 17.34
N ILE A 194 10.33 -5.76 16.02
CA ILE A 194 9.12 -6.35 15.44
C ILE A 194 9.02 -7.85 15.75
N GLN A 195 10.14 -8.58 15.68
CA GLN A 195 10.18 -10.00 16.03
C GLN A 195 9.82 -10.23 17.49
N GLU A 196 10.35 -9.40 18.38
CA GLU A 196 10.06 -9.47 19.81
C GLU A 196 8.59 -9.08 20.11
N GLU A 197 8.08 -7.99 19.51
CA GLU A 197 6.68 -7.59 19.65
C GLU A 197 5.72 -8.68 19.14
N HIS A 198 6.04 -9.31 18.01
CA HIS A 198 5.25 -10.42 17.48
C HIS A 198 5.27 -11.63 18.42
N ARG A 199 6.45 -11.97 18.95
CA ARG A 199 6.60 -13.05 19.93
C ARG A 199 5.78 -12.77 21.18
N GLN A 200 5.84 -11.55 21.72
CA GLN A 200 5.07 -11.15 22.91
C GLN A 200 3.57 -11.21 22.66
N ASN A 201 3.10 -10.79 21.48
CA ASN A 201 1.69 -10.88 21.11
C ASN A 201 1.20 -12.34 21.05
N ILE A 202 1.98 -13.26 20.47
CA ILE A 202 1.64 -14.69 20.44
C ILE A 202 1.61 -15.26 21.86
N ILE A 203 2.61 -14.96 22.69
CA ILE A 203 2.64 -15.39 24.10
C ILE A 203 1.40 -14.91 24.85
N ARG A 204 1.01 -13.65 24.66
CA ARG A 204 -0.20 -13.09 25.28
C ARG A 204 -1.45 -13.83 24.83
N GLN A 205 -1.61 -14.07 23.53
CA GLN A 205 -2.76 -14.82 23.00
C GLN A 205 -2.83 -16.25 23.53
N LEU A 206 -1.69 -16.96 23.60
CA LEU A 206 -1.62 -18.32 24.14
C LEU A 206 -1.90 -18.34 25.65
N SER A 207 -1.36 -17.39 26.41
CA SER A 207 -1.64 -17.22 27.84
C SER A 207 -3.12 -16.93 28.11
N ASP A 208 -3.74 -16.08 27.31
CA ASP A 208 -5.17 -15.79 27.39
C ASP A 208 -6.02 -17.04 27.07
N ARG A 209 -5.59 -17.86 26.09
CA ARG A 209 -6.23 -19.15 25.78
C ARG A 209 -6.12 -20.12 26.96
N VAL A 210 -4.95 -20.24 27.60
CA VAL A 210 -4.76 -21.07 28.81
C VAL A 210 -5.68 -20.59 29.93
N SER A 211 -5.73 -19.28 30.18
CA SER A 211 -6.55 -18.70 31.23
C SER A 211 -8.05 -18.97 31.01
N LYS A 212 -8.54 -18.83 29.78
CA LYS A 212 -9.92 -19.16 29.42
C LYS A 212 -10.23 -20.65 29.56
N ALA A 213 -9.33 -21.51 29.07
CA ALA A 213 -9.50 -22.96 29.19
C ALA A 213 -9.49 -23.42 30.65
N LYS A 214 -8.68 -22.78 31.50
CA LYS A 214 -8.65 -23.02 32.94
C LYS A 214 -9.99 -22.69 33.60
N ILE A 215 -10.54 -21.50 33.33
CA ILE A 215 -11.86 -21.10 33.86
C ILE A 215 -12.94 -22.12 33.47
N LEU A 216 -12.91 -22.61 32.22
CA LEU A 216 -13.87 -23.61 31.74
C LEU A 216 -13.70 -24.96 32.45
N ALA A 217 -12.45 -25.41 32.66
CA ALA A 217 -12.14 -26.65 33.36
C ALA A 217 -12.49 -26.58 34.85
N ASP A 218 -12.21 -25.44 35.50
CA ASP A 218 -12.55 -25.21 36.91
C ASP A 218 -14.08 -25.15 37.12
N ALA A 219 -14.83 -24.64 36.13
CA ALA A 219 -16.29 -24.58 36.17
C ALA A 219 -16.98 -25.95 36.03
N ASP A 220 -16.33 -26.95 35.43
CA ASP A 220 -16.84 -28.32 35.33
C ASP A 220 -15.67 -29.33 35.35
N PRO A 221 -15.19 -29.69 36.56
CA PRO A 221 -14.00 -30.52 36.73
C PRO A 221 -14.15 -31.94 36.21
N TYR A 222 -15.38 -32.44 36.01
CA TYR A 222 -15.63 -33.82 35.60
C TYR A 222 -15.80 -33.97 34.08
N ASN A 223 -15.78 -32.87 33.34
CA ASN A 223 -15.86 -32.89 31.88
C ASN A 223 -14.49 -33.17 31.25
N PRO A 224 -14.28 -34.36 30.64
CA PRO A 224 -12.98 -34.75 30.08
C PRO A 224 -12.56 -33.89 28.89
N GLU A 225 -13.51 -33.28 28.15
CA GLU A 225 -13.18 -32.42 27.02
C GLU A 225 -12.57 -31.09 27.47
N ARG A 226 -13.07 -30.51 28.56
CA ARG A 226 -12.54 -29.24 29.10
C ARG A 226 -11.14 -29.41 29.68
N GLN A 227 -10.89 -30.53 30.36
CA GLN A 227 -9.56 -30.88 30.83
C GLN A 227 -8.58 -31.05 29.66
N ARG A 228 -8.99 -31.72 28.57
CA ARG A 228 -8.17 -31.85 27.35
C ARG A 228 -7.86 -30.49 26.72
N LEU A 229 -8.84 -29.58 26.62
CA LEU A 229 -8.62 -28.23 26.09
C LEU A 229 -7.62 -27.44 26.93
N TYR A 230 -7.68 -27.55 28.26
CA TYR A 230 -6.73 -26.90 29.15
C TYR A 230 -5.32 -27.47 28.99
N GLN A 231 -5.17 -28.80 28.98
CA GLN A 231 -3.88 -29.46 28.75
C GLN A 231 -3.29 -29.12 27.38
N GLN A 232 -4.12 -29.08 26.33
CA GLN A 232 -3.70 -28.68 25.00
C GLN A 232 -3.22 -27.23 24.97
N ALA A 233 -3.96 -26.30 25.59
CA ALA A 233 -3.55 -24.89 25.64
C ALA A 233 -2.23 -24.71 26.42
N GLN A 234 -2.02 -25.46 27.50
CA GLN A 234 -0.75 -25.46 28.24
C GLN A 234 0.40 -26.00 27.39
N GLN A 235 0.17 -27.11 26.68
CA GLN A 235 1.17 -27.71 25.80
C GLN A 235 1.52 -26.76 24.64
N ASP A 236 0.54 -26.09 24.04
CA ASP A 236 0.76 -25.09 22.98
C ASP A 236 1.65 -23.93 23.47
N LEU A 237 1.36 -23.39 24.67
CA LEU A 237 2.16 -22.33 25.28
C LEU A 237 3.59 -22.81 25.60
N TYR A 238 3.72 -24.00 26.18
CA TYR A 238 5.01 -24.61 26.53
C TYR A 238 5.86 -24.86 25.27
N ASN A 239 5.28 -25.50 24.25
CA ASN A 239 5.95 -25.77 22.98
C ASN A 239 6.45 -24.47 22.34
N TYR A 240 5.63 -23.42 22.34
CA TYR A 240 6.02 -22.13 21.79
C TYR A 240 7.17 -21.47 22.59
N GLN A 241 7.16 -21.56 23.92
CA GLN A 241 8.20 -20.97 24.77
C GLN A 241 9.54 -21.73 24.68
N GLN A 242 9.49 -23.06 24.60
CA GLN A 242 10.69 -23.90 24.65
C GLN A 242 11.40 -24.01 23.31
N PHE A 243 10.64 -24.23 22.24
CA PHE A 243 11.24 -24.44 20.93
C PHE A 243 11.32 -23.15 20.13
N GLY A 244 10.50 -22.15 20.50
CA GLY A 244 10.08 -21.14 19.54
C GLY A 244 9.33 -21.84 18.41
N THR A 245 8.30 -21.23 17.85
CA THR A 245 8.22 -21.43 16.39
C THR A 245 9.50 -20.80 15.87
N GLU A 246 10.37 -21.57 15.18
CA GLU A 246 11.45 -20.98 14.41
C GLU A 246 10.89 -19.72 13.77
N PRO A 247 11.52 -18.54 13.95
CA PRO A 247 11.13 -17.41 13.16
C PRO A 247 11.44 -17.79 11.71
N MET A 248 10.44 -18.32 10.99
CA MET A 248 10.45 -18.46 9.53
C MET A 248 10.43 -17.05 8.95
N LEU A 249 11.56 -16.37 9.09
CA LEU A 249 11.85 -15.03 8.60
C LEU A 249 13.13 -15.03 7.75
N VAL A 250 13.87 -16.16 7.70
CA VAL A 250 15.12 -16.28 6.94
C VAL A 250 14.91 -16.85 5.52
N GLU A 251 13.81 -17.58 5.24
CA GLU A 251 13.81 -18.45 4.04
C GLU A 251 12.90 -18.05 2.86
N SER A 252 11.95 -17.14 3.01
CA SER A 252 10.97 -16.91 1.93
C SER A 252 11.50 -16.06 0.76
N PHE A 253 12.59 -15.31 0.93
CA PHE A 253 13.24 -14.62 -0.18
C PHE A 253 14.35 -15.44 -0.86
N SER A 254 14.99 -16.35 -0.12
CA SER A 254 16.09 -17.19 -0.62
C SER A 254 15.58 -18.35 -1.47
N ARG A 255 14.43 -18.96 -1.11
CA ARG A 255 13.89 -20.15 -1.82
C ARG A 255 13.05 -19.85 -3.06
N GLY A 256 12.77 -18.58 -3.37
CA GLY A 256 12.06 -18.17 -4.59
C GLY A 256 12.95 -18.00 -5.83
N LEU A 257 14.25 -18.24 -5.73
CA LEU A 257 15.23 -18.03 -6.82
C LEU A 257 16.00 -19.30 -7.23
N VAL A 258 15.47 -20.50 -6.95
CA VAL A 258 15.92 -21.70 -7.65
C VAL A 258 15.10 -21.82 -8.93
N PHE A 259 15.60 -21.19 -10.00
CA PHE A 259 15.17 -21.56 -11.35
C PHE A 259 15.51 -23.04 -11.53
N LYS A 260 14.49 -23.89 -11.70
CA LYS A 260 14.68 -25.15 -12.42
C LYS A 260 15.19 -24.79 -13.82
N SER A 261 16.51 -24.85 -14.01
CA SER A 261 17.07 -25.09 -15.33
C SER A 261 16.74 -26.55 -15.66
N ASN A 262 15.64 -26.78 -16.36
CA ASN A 262 15.51 -28.03 -17.10
C ASN A 262 16.28 -27.84 -18.42
N PRO A 263 17.14 -28.80 -18.81
CA PRO A 263 17.69 -28.87 -20.15
C PRO A 263 16.60 -29.04 -21.21
#